data_AF-A0A7K2P374-F1
#
_entry.id   AF-A0A7K2P374-F1
#
_cell.length_a   1.000
_cell.length_b   1.000
_cell.length_c   1.000
_cell.angle_alpha   90.00
_cell.angle_beta   90.00
_cell.angle_gamma   90.00
#
_symmetry.space_group_name_H-M   'P 1'
#
loop_
_entity.id
_entity.type
_entity.pdbx_description
1 polymer ?
#
loop_
_entity_poly.entity_id
_entity_poly.type
_entity_poly.pdbx_seq_one_letter_code
_entity_poly.pdbx_strand_id
1 'polypeptide(L)'
;MPPRQFDGSLVRAARRRRDMHQRELGELVGVSGATVARWESGKDFPKGEKLPAIATALDEPLDELFPHEGPPDLQLLRCDAGLSVAEAAEVLGASRAPVANAESGRRRLNASYIRPLAAAYGVTEEKLLAAQDRSFGVRPTPPSDDQQTAPRTIGEKINFLLQYGSTDETAMSDADIARLVNQHAPGAAITADDIKELREGAATAAPDEVRAGLADAFQVPHWLFGDDAELSPMVQEFLEAVRFIGSIRQGQVLGLAARGSEILSMKAMADINRLVGELRHKLSEVPNKE
;
A
#
# COMPACT_ATOMS: atom_id res chain seq x y z
N MET A 1 -18.87 -9.75 2.20
CA MET A 1 -18.35 -9.85 3.59
C MET A 1 -18.71 -8.54 4.28
N PRO A 2 -19.04 -8.51 5.58
CA PRO A 2 -19.09 -7.24 6.29
C PRO A 2 -17.73 -6.53 6.12
N PRO A 3 -17.72 -5.21 5.91
CA PRO A 3 -16.50 -4.49 5.55
C PRO A 3 -15.49 -4.45 6.70
N ARG A 4 -15.94 -4.62 7.95
CA ARG A 4 -15.12 -4.79 9.16
C ARG A 4 -15.31 -6.17 9.78
N GLN A 5 -14.25 -6.66 10.43
CA GLN A 5 -14.28 -7.88 11.24
C GLN A 5 -14.92 -7.59 12.60
N PHE A 6 -15.75 -8.51 13.09
CA PHE A 6 -16.44 -8.38 14.37
C PHE A 6 -16.13 -9.57 15.27
N ASP A 7 -15.59 -9.30 16.45
CA ASP A 7 -15.38 -10.29 17.51
C ASP A 7 -16.19 -9.92 18.76
N GLY A 8 -17.24 -10.70 19.03
CA GLY A 8 -18.09 -10.52 20.20
C GLY A 8 -17.37 -10.70 21.54
N SER A 9 -16.29 -11.49 21.57
CA SER A 9 -15.51 -11.70 22.79
C SER A 9 -14.68 -10.47 23.15
N LEU A 10 -14.12 -9.76 22.15
CA LEU A 10 -13.42 -8.49 22.34
C LEU A 10 -14.38 -7.39 22.81
N VAL A 11 -15.57 -7.30 22.20
CA VAL A 11 -16.63 -6.36 22.64
C VAL A 11 -17.02 -6.61 24.10
N ARG A 12 -17.20 -7.88 24.48
CA ARG A 12 -17.49 -8.27 25.86
C ARG A 12 -16.36 -7.87 26.82
N ALA A 13 -15.12 -8.10 26.43
CA ALA A 13 -13.95 -7.75 27.24
C ALA A 13 -13.85 -6.23 27.44
N ALA A 14 -13.98 -5.45 26.35
CA ALA A 14 -13.98 -3.98 26.39
C ALA A 14 -15.11 -3.43 27.27
N ARG A 15 -16.34 -3.95 27.11
CA ARG A 15 -17.47 -3.57 27.97
C ARG A 15 -17.20 -3.84 29.45
N ARG A 16 -16.65 -5.00 29.78
CA ARG A 16 -16.34 -5.36 31.18
C ARG A 16 -15.22 -4.51 31.78
N ARG A 17 -14.23 -4.09 30.99
CA ARG A 17 -13.19 -3.15 31.46
C ARG A 17 -13.75 -1.80 31.89
N ARG A 18 -14.95 -1.45 31.41
CA ARG A 18 -15.67 -0.23 31.77
C ARG A 18 -16.77 -0.45 32.81
N ASP A 19 -16.84 -1.64 33.42
CA ASP A 19 -17.90 -2.03 34.36
C ASP A 19 -19.33 -1.80 33.83
N MET A 20 -19.49 -1.81 32.51
CA MET A 20 -20.77 -1.52 31.85
C MET A 20 -21.60 -2.80 31.68
N HIS A 21 -22.91 -2.74 31.92
CA HIS A 21 -23.83 -3.85 31.66
C HIS A 21 -24.25 -3.93 30.18
N GLN A 22 -24.68 -5.11 29.73
CA GLN A 22 -25.16 -5.31 28.35
C GLN A 22 -26.35 -4.42 27.99
N ARG A 23 -27.22 -4.13 28.99
CA ARG A 23 -28.36 -3.24 28.83
C ARG A 23 -27.92 -1.80 28.56
N GLU A 24 -26.91 -1.31 29.28
CA GLU A 24 -26.39 0.04 29.11
C GLU A 24 -25.75 0.22 27.73
N LEU A 25 -24.93 -0.75 27.29
CA LEU A 25 -24.39 -0.75 25.92
C LEU A 25 -25.52 -0.80 24.88
N GLY A 26 -26.57 -1.59 25.14
CA GLY A 26 -27.74 -1.64 24.28
C GLY A 26 -28.42 -0.28 24.16
N GLU A 27 -28.67 0.39 25.27
CA GLU A 27 -29.30 1.72 25.32
C GLU A 27 -28.46 2.76 24.55
N LEU A 28 -27.14 2.77 24.71
CA LEU A 28 -26.23 3.66 23.98
C LEU A 28 -26.22 3.44 22.45
N VAL A 29 -26.42 2.20 22.01
CA VAL A 29 -26.38 1.80 20.58
C VAL A 29 -27.78 1.70 19.96
N GLY A 30 -28.83 1.94 20.74
CA GLY A 30 -30.23 1.86 20.32
C GLY A 30 -30.71 0.43 20.03
N VAL A 31 -30.28 -0.55 20.83
CA VAL A 31 -30.70 -1.96 20.75
C VAL A 31 -31.01 -2.53 22.14
N SER A 32 -31.62 -3.72 22.20
CA SER A 32 -31.85 -4.38 23.48
C SER A 32 -30.56 -4.97 24.07
N GLY A 33 -30.45 -5.04 25.40
CA GLY A 33 -29.34 -5.76 26.04
C GLY A 33 -29.27 -7.25 25.66
N ALA A 34 -30.41 -7.86 25.33
CA ALA A 34 -30.45 -9.22 24.80
C ALA A 34 -29.79 -9.33 23.42
N THR A 35 -29.93 -8.31 22.57
CA THR A 35 -29.24 -8.22 21.28
C THR A 35 -27.72 -8.16 21.48
N VAL A 36 -27.25 -7.33 22.41
CA VAL A 36 -25.82 -7.25 22.78
C VAL A 36 -25.31 -8.60 23.28
N ALA A 37 -26.07 -9.31 24.12
CA ALA A 37 -25.70 -10.63 24.60
C ALA A 37 -25.54 -11.67 23.46
N ARG A 38 -26.37 -11.58 22.41
CA ARG A 38 -26.24 -12.43 21.21
C ARG A 38 -24.99 -12.09 20.41
N TRP A 39 -24.66 -10.80 20.27
CA TRP A 39 -23.42 -10.36 19.63
C TRP A 39 -22.19 -10.87 20.38
N GLU A 40 -22.14 -10.69 21.70
CA GLU A 40 -21.02 -11.13 22.54
C GLU A 40 -20.82 -12.64 22.58
N SER A 41 -21.86 -13.42 22.25
CA SER A 41 -21.80 -14.88 22.19
C SER A 41 -21.62 -15.41 20.77
N GLY A 42 -21.45 -14.53 19.77
CA GLY A 42 -21.29 -14.91 18.36
C GLY A 42 -22.54 -15.51 17.72
N LYS A 43 -23.72 -15.39 18.37
CA LYS A 43 -25.00 -15.91 17.87
C LYS A 43 -25.66 -15.00 16.84
N ASP A 44 -25.21 -13.75 16.76
CA ASP A 44 -25.69 -12.73 15.84
C ASP A 44 -24.61 -11.67 15.67
N PHE A 45 -24.74 -10.81 14.67
CA PHE A 45 -23.77 -9.76 14.36
C PHE A 45 -24.45 -8.40 14.20
N PRO A 46 -23.85 -7.31 14.71
CA PRO A 46 -24.35 -5.98 14.44
C PRO A 46 -24.23 -5.65 12.95
N LYS A 47 -25.12 -4.78 12.46
CA LYS A 47 -24.93 -4.15 11.15
C LYS A 47 -23.68 -3.28 11.17
N GLY A 48 -22.98 -3.19 10.05
CA GLY A 48 -21.74 -2.40 9.94
C GLY A 48 -21.89 -0.95 10.40
N GLU A 49 -23.01 -0.30 10.08
CA GLU A 49 -23.36 1.07 10.51
C GLU A 49 -23.47 1.25 12.03
N LYS A 50 -23.61 0.17 12.82
CA LYS A 50 -23.64 0.23 14.29
C LYS A 50 -22.25 0.09 14.93
N LEU A 51 -21.23 -0.33 14.18
CA LEU A 51 -19.89 -0.54 14.72
C LEU A 51 -19.26 0.74 15.28
N PRO A 52 -19.35 1.91 14.63
CA PRO A 52 -18.84 3.15 15.20
C PRO A 52 -19.53 3.51 16.51
N ALA A 53 -20.85 3.32 16.61
CA ALA A 53 -21.60 3.59 17.84
C ALA A 53 -21.17 2.65 18.98
N ILE A 54 -20.89 1.38 18.69
CA ILE A 54 -20.36 0.43 19.68
C ILE A 54 -18.96 0.85 20.14
N ALA A 55 -18.07 1.21 19.20
CA ALA A 55 -16.70 1.66 19.51
C ALA A 55 -16.72 2.92 20.40
N THR A 56 -17.52 3.93 20.04
CA THR A 56 -17.72 5.15 20.84
C THR A 56 -18.32 4.83 22.22
N ALA A 57 -19.34 3.97 22.29
CA ALA A 57 -19.94 3.56 23.56
C ALA A 57 -18.97 2.79 24.46
N LEU A 58 -17.93 2.17 23.89
CA LEU A 58 -16.89 1.44 24.61
C LEU A 58 -15.60 2.24 24.78
N ASP A 59 -15.53 3.48 24.28
CA ASP A 59 -14.34 4.33 24.34
C ASP A 59 -13.08 3.64 23.79
N GLU A 60 -13.27 2.90 22.69
CA GLU A 60 -12.21 2.18 21.99
C GLU A 60 -12.10 2.67 20.54
N PRO A 61 -10.89 2.74 19.95
CA PRO A 61 -10.74 3.08 18.55
C PRO A 61 -11.45 2.07 17.64
N LEU A 62 -12.17 2.58 16.63
CA LEU A 62 -12.94 1.76 15.69
C LEU A 62 -12.07 0.71 14.97
N ASP A 63 -10.86 1.09 14.56
CA ASP A 63 -9.92 0.20 13.85
C ASP A 63 -9.28 -0.86 14.75
N GLU A 64 -9.17 -0.59 16.06
CA GLU A 64 -8.66 -1.57 17.03
C GLU A 64 -9.72 -2.60 17.39
N LEU A 65 -10.96 -2.14 17.63
CA LEU A 65 -12.04 -3.02 18.03
C LEU A 65 -12.63 -3.81 16.84
N PHE A 66 -12.64 -3.21 15.65
CA PHE A 66 -13.25 -3.76 14.44
C PHE A 66 -12.35 -3.55 13.21
N PRO A 67 -11.22 -4.28 13.10
CA PRO A 67 -10.28 -4.10 11.99
C PRO A 67 -10.92 -4.45 10.65
N HIS A 68 -10.44 -3.82 9.57
CA HIS A 68 -10.79 -4.18 8.19
C HIS A 68 -9.53 -4.53 7.38
N GLU A 69 -9.72 -5.30 6.31
CA GLU A 69 -8.63 -5.67 5.41
C GLU A 69 -8.72 -4.91 4.08
N GLY A 70 -7.59 -4.38 3.64
CA GLY A 70 -7.46 -3.73 2.34
C GLY A 70 -8.04 -2.30 2.30
N PRO A 71 -7.98 -1.68 1.11
CA PRO A 71 -8.43 -0.30 0.92
C PRO A 71 -9.95 -0.18 1.07
N PRO A 72 -10.45 0.96 1.58
CA PRO A 72 -11.88 1.16 1.84
C PRO A 72 -12.69 1.19 0.54
N ASP A 73 -13.87 0.59 0.58
CA ASP A 73 -14.90 0.72 -0.45
C ASP A 73 -16.03 1.67 0.03
N LEU A 74 -16.98 1.98 -0.85
CA LEU A 74 -18.08 2.90 -0.49
C LEU A 74 -18.92 2.40 0.69
N GLN A 75 -19.05 1.07 0.83
CA GLN A 75 -19.83 0.49 1.91
C GLN A 75 -19.11 0.66 3.25
N LEU A 76 -17.78 0.47 3.29
CA LEU A 76 -16.98 0.70 4.48
C LEU A 76 -17.04 2.17 4.90
N LEU A 77 -16.80 3.11 3.97
CA LEU A 77 -16.85 4.54 4.28
C LEU A 77 -18.21 4.96 4.88
N ARG A 78 -19.31 4.46 4.31
CA ARG A 78 -20.65 4.73 4.84
C ARG A 78 -20.84 4.12 6.24
N CYS A 79 -20.42 2.87 6.43
CA CYS A 79 -20.55 2.19 7.73
C CYS A 79 -19.71 2.88 8.81
N ASP A 80 -18.51 3.36 8.46
CA ASP A 80 -17.60 4.06 9.38
C ASP A 80 -18.13 5.41 9.80
N ALA A 81 -18.89 6.08 8.92
CA ALA A 81 -19.66 7.27 9.25
C ALA A 81 -20.91 6.98 10.11
N GLY A 82 -21.20 5.70 10.39
CA GLY A 82 -22.37 5.28 11.17
C GLY A 82 -23.70 5.42 10.42
N LEU A 83 -23.66 5.58 9.10
CA LEU A 83 -24.85 5.85 8.30
C LEU A 83 -25.43 4.57 7.70
N SER A 84 -26.74 4.43 7.74
CA SER A 84 -27.45 3.45 6.91
C SER A 84 -27.55 3.92 5.46
N VAL A 85 -27.84 2.99 4.55
CA VAL A 85 -28.11 3.34 3.13
C VAL A 85 -29.28 4.33 3.00
N ALA A 86 -30.24 4.28 3.92
CA ALA A 86 -31.38 5.21 3.92
C ALA A 86 -30.93 6.62 4.31
N GLU A 87 -30.21 6.76 5.42
CA GLU A 87 -29.70 8.06 5.90
C GLU A 87 -28.72 8.68 4.89
N ALA A 88 -27.83 7.89 4.29
CA ALA A 88 -26.93 8.37 3.24
C ALA A 88 -27.70 8.86 2.00
N ALA A 89 -28.84 8.24 1.66
CA ALA A 89 -29.68 8.70 0.54
C ALA A 89 -30.49 9.95 0.90
N GLU A 90 -30.92 10.10 2.15
CA GLU A 90 -31.59 11.30 2.66
C GLU A 90 -30.71 12.54 2.57
N VAL A 91 -29.40 12.41 2.87
CA VAL A 91 -28.41 13.49 2.65
C VAL A 91 -28.41 13.99 1.20
N LEU A 92 -28.67 13.10 0.24
CA LEU A 92 -28.69 13.44 -1.18
C LEU A 92 -30.04 13.96 -1.67
N GLY A 93 -31.09 13.91 -0.83
CA GLY A 93 -32.47 14.12 -1.27
C GLY A 93 -32.91 13.12 -2.34
N ALA A 94 -32.33 11.90 -2.34
CA ALA A 94 -32.54 10.90 -3.37
C ALA A 94 -33.18 9.62 -2.80
N SER A 95 -33.65 8.74 -3.68
CA SER A 95 -34.04 7.39 -3.28
C SER A 95 -32.81 6.58 -2.86
N ARG A 96 -32.99 5.43 -2.20
CA ARG A 96 -31.88 4.53 -1.79
C ARG A 96 -31.07 3.96 -2.95
N ALA A 97 -31.61 4.01 -4.17
CA ALA A 97 -31.07 3.31 -5.33
C ALA A 97 -29.67 3.78 -5.78
N PRO A 98 -29.32 5.08 -5.84
CA PRO A 98 -28.00 5.51 -6.29
C PRO A 98 -26.88 5.02 -5.37
N VAL A 99 -27.07 5.13 -4.05
CA VAL A 99 -26.07 4.67 -3.06
C VAL A 99 -25.91 3.15 -3.13
N ALA A 100 -27.01 2.40 -3.12
CA ALA A 100 -26.97 0.94 -3.18
C ALA A 100 -26.37 0.40 -4.50
N ASN A 101 -26.67 1.05 -5.63
CA ASN A 101 -26.11 0.67 -6.93
C ASN A 101 -24.61 1.02 -7.04
N ALA A 102 -24.17 2.09 -6.39
CA ALA A 102 -22.76 2.45 -6.35
C ALA A 102 -21.95 1.48 -5.48
N GLU A 103 -22.44 1.16 -4.28
CA GLU A 103 -21.79 0.19 -3.37
C GLU A 103 -21.68 -1.21 -3.98
N SER A 104 -22.67 -1.62 -4.77
CA SER A 104 -22.67 -2.92 -5.44
C SER A 104 -21.92 -2.94 -6.78
N GLY A 105 -21.31 -1.82 -7.19
CA GLY A 105 -20.58 -1.72 -8.46
C GLY A 105 -21.48 -1.77 -9.70
N ARG A 106 -22.79 -1.55 -9.56
CA ARG A 106 -23.76 -1.59 -10.68
C ARG A 106 -23.82 -0.28 -11.45
N ARG A 107 -23.79 0.86 -10.74
CA ARG A 107 -23.88 2.19 -11.35
C ARG A 107 -23.14 3.24 -10.54
N ARG A 108 -22.24 3.99 -11.18
CA ARG A 108 -21.45 5.04 -10.51
C ARG A 108 -22.36 6.16 -9.99
N LEU A 109 -21.91 6.80 -8.93
CA LEU A 109 -22.52 8.02 -8.39
C LEU A 109 -22.43 9.14 -9.43
N ASN A 110 -23.47 9.98 -9.46
CA ASN A 110 -23.41 11.22 -10.21
C ASN A 110 -22.42 12.17 -9.53
N ALA A 111 -21.71 13.00 -10.32
CA ALA A 111 -20.84 14.06 -9.83
C ALA A 111 -21.53 14.97 -8.78
N SER A 112 -22.85 15.22 -8.92
CA SER A 112 -23.62 16.00 -7.95
C SER A 112 -23.70 15.36 -6.55
N TYR A 113 -23.51 14.04 -6.43
CA TYR A 113 -23.59 13.29 -5.18
C TYR A 113 -22.23 13.12 -4.48
N ILE A 114 -21.13 13.38 -5.19
CA ILE A 114 -19.76 13.16 -4.68
C ILE A 114 -19.50 14.06 -3.47
N ARG A 115 -19.65 15.37 -3.63
CA ARG A 115 -19.38 16.35 -2.56
C ARG A 115 -20.28 16.18 -1.33
N PRO A 116 -21.63 16.02 -1.46
CA PRO A 116 -22.48 15.78 -0.31
C PRO A 116 -22.17 14.48 0.44
N LEU A 117 -21.88 13.38 -0.28
CA LEU A 117 -21.52 12.11 0.37
C LEU A 117 -20.14 12.18 1.03
N ALA A 118 -19.16 12.83 0.40
CA ALA A 118 -17.82 12.97 0.98
C ALA A 118 -17.89 13.74 2.31
N ALA A 119 -18.65 14.83 2.33
CA ALA A 119 -18.93 15.58 3.55
C ALA A 119 -19.66 14.76 4.62
N ALA A 120 -20.69 14.01 4.23
CA ALA A 120 -21.43 13.16 5.17
C ALA A 120 -20.62 11.99 5.72
N TYR A 121 -19.66 11.48 4.93
CA TYR A 121 -18.77 10.39 5.36
C TYR A 121 -17.53 10.89 6.10
N GLY A 122 -17.32 12.21 6.18
CA GLY A 122 -16.14 12.80 6.81
C GLY A 122 -14.83 12.54 6.07
N VAL A 123 -14.89 12.40 4.73
CA VAL A 123 -13.72 12.10 3.88
C VAL A 123 -13.55 13.12 2.76
N THR A 124 -12.39 13.13 2.11
CA THR A 124 -12.16 13.92 0.90
C THR A 124 -12.90 13.34 -0.31
N GLU A 125 -13.20 14.19 -1.30
CA GLU A 125 -13.81 13.74 -2.56
C GLU A 125 -12.93 12.69 -3.26
N GLU A 126 -11.61 12.86 -3.21
CA GLU A 126 -10.61 11.91 -3.72
C GLU A 126 -10.75 10.52 -3.06
N LYS A 127 -10.81 10.47 -1.72
CA LYS A 127 -10.97 9.21 -0.98
C LYS A 127 -12.30 8.54 -1.31
N LEU A 128 -13.38 9.32 -1.50
CA LEU A 128 -14.68 8.78 -1.91
C LEU A 128 -14.64 8.22 -3.33
N LEU A 129 -13.99 8.89 -4.28
CA LEU A 129 -13.83 8.42 -5.64
C LEU A 129 -12.96 7.15 -5.72
N ALA A 130 -11.87 7.08 -4.96
CA ALA A 130 -11.05 5.88 -4.84
C ALA A 130 -11.84 4.70 -4.25
N ALA A 131 -12.66 4.95 -3.22
CA ALA A 131 -13.55 3.96 -2.65
C ALA A 131 -14.66 3.52 -3.62
N GLN A 132 -15.16 4.43 -4.46
CA GLN A 132 -16.05 4.08 -5.56
C GLN A 132 -15.35 3.16 -6.54
N ASP A 133 -14.15 3.52 -7.03
CA ASP A 133 -13.40 2.66 -7.94
C ASP A 133 -13.22 1.24 -7.36
N ARG A 134 -12.91 1.16 -6.06
CA ARG A 134 -12.84 -0.12 -5.33
C ARG A 134 -14.15 -0.91 -5.38
N SER A 135 -15.31 -0.28 -5.17
CA SER A 135 -16.63 -0.93 -5.27
C SER A 135 -16.94 -1.46 -6.68
N PHE A 136 -16.35 -0.86 -7.72
CA PHE A 136 -16.48 -1.34 -9.11
C PHE A 136 -15.45 -2.41 -9.49
N GLY A 137 -14.65 -2.88 -8.53
CA GLY A 137 -13.55 -3.82 -8.78
C GLY A 137 -12.40 -3.18 -9.57
N VAL A 138 -12.45 -1.87 -9.80
CA VAL A 138 -11.30 -1.10 -10.27
C VAL A 138 -10.34 -1.09 -9.08
N ARG A 139 -9.23 -1.83 -9.21
CA ARG A 139 -8.19 -1.79 -8.19
C ARG A 139 -7.81 -0.32 -8.05
N PRO A 140 -7.78 0.24 -6.83
CA PRO A 140 -7.11 1.51 -6.67
C PRO A 140 -5.71 1.28 -7.21
N THR A 141 -5.41 1.91 -8.35
CA THR A 141 -4.07 2.44 -8.54
C THR A 141 -3.81 3.15 -7.22
N PRO A 142 -2.85 2.69 -6.40
CA PRO A 142 -2.54 3.40 -5.17
C PRO A 142 -2.48 4.88 -5.54
N PRO A 143 -3.08 5.78 -4.72
CA PRO A 143 -3.10 7.20 -5.04
C PRO A 143 -1.71 7.52 -5.54
N SER A 144 -1.65 8.01 -6.77
CA SER A 144 -0.41 8.42 -7.37
C SER A 144 0.18 9.38 -6.35
N ASP A 145 1.11 8.91 -5.53
CA ASP A 145 2.14 9.79 -5.01
C ASP A 145 2.61 10.47 -6.28
N ASP A 146 2.41 11.78 -6.36
CA ASP A 146 2.78 12.63 -7.48
C ASP A 146 4.32 12.60 -7.75
N GLN A 147 5.03 11.55 -7.33
CA GLN A 147 6.48 11.37 -7.41
C GLN A 147 7.00 9.95 -7.70
N GLN A 148 6.18 8.94 -7.99
CA GLN A 148 6.73 7.64 -8.47
C GLN A 148 6.15 7.21 -9.81
N THR A 149 6.31 8.10 -10.80
CA THR A 149 6.58 7.58 -12.14
C THR A 149 7.85 6.74 -12.07
N ALA A 150 7.87 5.59 -12.76
CA ALA A 150 9.07 4.78 -12.82
C ALA A 150 10.27 5.67 -13.23
N PRO A 151 11.42 5.58 -12.54
CA PRO A 151 12.52 6.52 -12.71
C PRO A 151 12.99 6.55 -14.17
N ARG A 152 12.89 7.71 -14.81
CA ARG A 152 13.24 7.94 -16.22
C ARG A 152 14.61 8.57 -16.33
N THR A 153 14.86 9.61 -15.54
CA THR A 153 16.14 10.32 -15.56
C THR A 153 17.22 9.52 -14.83
N ILE A 154 18.49 9.81 -15.14
CA ILE A 154 19.64 9.20 -14.47
C ILE A 154 19.57 9.48 -12.96
N GLY A 155 19.22 10.70 -12.55
CA GLY A 155 19.03 11.09 -11.16
C GLY A 155 17.94 10.31 -10.43
N GLU A 156 16.77 10.16 -11.06
CA GLU A 156 15.67 9.37 -10.51
C GLU A 156 16.09 7.90 -10.34
N LYS A 157 16.83 7.33 -11.29
CA LYS A 157 17.35 5.95 -11.22
C LYS A 157 18.37 5.80 -10.09
N ILE A 158 19.25 6.77 -9.87
CA ILE A 158 20.19 6.79 -8.73
C ILE A 158 19.42 6.81 -7.40
N ASN A 159 18.47 7.74 -7.24
CA ASN A 159 17.67 7.86 -6.01
C ASN A 159 16.87 6.57 -5.73
N PHE A 160 16.30 5.96 -6.78
CA PHE A 160 15.56 4.71 -6.68
C PHE A 160 16.44 3.54 -6.19
N LEU A 161 17.66 3.42 -6.72
CA LEU A 161 18.60 2.36 -6.31
C LEU A 161 19.13 2.57 -4.89
N LEU A 162 19.34 3.82 -4.46
CA LEU A 162 19.70 4.12 -3.07
C LEU A 162 18.57 3.77 -2.10
N GLN A 163 17.31 3.94 -2.51
CA GLN A 163 16.15 3.67 -1.68
C GLN A 163 15.83 2.17 -1.58
N TYR A 164 15.95 1.42 -2.67
CA TYR A 164 15.47 0.03 -2.77
C TYR A 164 16.55 -1.01 -3.07
N GLY A 165 17.68 -0.61 -3.65
CA GLY A 165 18.74 -1.50 -4.13
C GLY A 165 19.89 -1.74 -3.15
N SER A 166 20.11 -0.84 -2.17
CA SER A 166 21.22 -0.97 -1.22
C SER A 166 21.09 -2.22 -0.33
N THR A 167 22.19 -2.95 -0.21
CA THR A 167 22.31 -4.19 0.58
C THR A 167 22.76 -3.99 2.02
N ASP A 168 23.41 -2.85 2.30
CA ASP A 168 24.02 -2.54 3.60
C ASP A 168 23.26 -1.42 4.32
N GLU A 169 23.34 -1.39 5.66
CA GLU A 169 22.69 -0.39 6.52
C GLU A 169 23.20 1.05 6.29
N THR A 170 24.30 1.23 5.57
CA THR A 170 24.83 2.55 5.21
C THR A 170 24.50 2.88 3.76
N ALA A 171 23.59 3.84 3.55
CA ALA A 171 23.35 4.43 2.24
C ALA A 171 24.65 4.99 1.66
N MET A 172 24.96 4.67 0.40
CA MET A 172 26.13 5.20 -0.29
C MET A 172 26.04 6.73 -0.39
N SER A 173 27.12 7.42 -0.02
CA SER A 173 27.18 8.88 -0.17
C SER A 173 27.49 9.28 -1.62
N ASP A 174 27.19 10.53 -1.99
CA ASP A 174 27.52 11.05 -3.32
C ASP A 174 29.04 11.00 -3.60
N ALA A 175 29.85 11.16 -2.56
CA ALA A 175 31.32 11.02 -2.66
C ALA A 175 31.75 9.56 -2.92
N ASP A 176 31.05 8.59 -2.34
CA ASP A 176 31.32 7.17 -2.61
C ASP A 176 30.94 6.80 -4.04
N ILE A 177 29.79 7.29 -4.53
CA ILE A 177 29.33 7.08 -5.91
C ILE A 177 30.35 7.69 -6.88
N ALA A 178 30.74 8.96 -6.70
CA ALA A 178 31.72 9.62 -7.56
C ALA A 178 33.07 8.89 -7.59
N ARG A 179 33.54 8.41 -6.42
CA ARG A 179 34.78 7.61 -6.34
C ARG A 179 34.68 6.31 -7.14
N LEU A 180 33.56 5.58 -7.03
CA LEU A 180 33.36 4.32 -7.76
C LEU A 180 33.24 4.54 -9.27
N VAL A 181 32.51 5.58 -9.68
CA VAL A 181 32.41 5.96 -11.10
C VAL A 181 33.80 6.28 -11.67
N ASN A 182 34.62 7.05 -10.95
CA ASN A 182 35.97 7.39 -11.39
C ASN A 182 36.96 6.20 -11.38
N GLN A 183 36.73 5.18 -10.54
CA GLN A 183 37.52 3.95 -10.58
C GLN A 183 37.26 3.18 -11.89
N HIS A 184 36.01 3.18 -12.35
CA HIS A 184 35.60 2.54 -13.59
C HIS A 184 35.98 3.38 -14.83
N ALA A 185 35.79 4.69 -14.75
CA ALA A 185 36.06 5.66 -15.81
C ALA A 185 37.00 6.78 -15.31
N PRO A 186 38.32 6.55 -15.25
CA PRO A 186 39.28 7.54 -14.75
C PRO A 186 39.31 8.85 -15.55
N GLY A 187 38.84 8.83 -16.79
CA GLY A 187 38.73 10.00 -17.66
C GLY A 187 37.50 10.88 -17.43
N ALA A 188 36.50 10.39 -16.68
CA ALA A 188 35.26 11.11 -16.43
C ALA A 188 35.41 12.24 -15.41
N ALA A 189 36.33 12.09 -14.44
CA ALA A 189 36.65 13.07 -13.40
C ALA A 189 35.42 13.66 -12.67
N ILE A 190 34.41 12.82 -12.40
CA ILE A 190 33.15 13.18 -11.75
C ILE A 190 33.39 13.51 -10.27
N THR A 191 32.76 14.57 -9.76
CA THR A 191 32.80 14.98 -8.35
C THR A 191 31.52 14.59 -7.61
N ALA A 192 31.53 14.73 -6.27
CA ALA A 192 30.34 14.49 -5.47
C ALA A 192 29.21 15.50 -5.80
N ASP A 193 29.57 16.73 -6.15
CA ASP A 193 28.60 17.77 -6.54
C ASP A 193 27.93 17.41 -7.87
N ASP A 194 28.67 16.85 -8.84
CA ASP A 194 28.09 16.39 -10.11
C ASP A 194 27.06 15.26 -9.91
N ILE A 195 27.31 14.33 -8.97
CA ILE A 195 26.35 13.28 -8.61
C ILE A 195 25.11 13.88 -7.95
N LYS A 196 25.30 14.87 -7.08
CA LYS A 196 24.20 15.58 -6.43
C LYS A 196 23.35 16.34 -7.44
N GLU A 197 23.96 17.03 -8.40
CA GLU A 197 23.26 17.73 -9.48
C GLU A 197 22.44 16.78 -10.36
N LEU A 198 22.97 15.59 -10.66
CA LEU A 198 22.22 14.54 -11.35
C LEU A 198 21.01 14.10 -10.52
N ARG A 199 21.18 13.82 -9.22
CA ARG A 199 20.11 13.36 -8.31
C ARG A 199 19.00 14.40 -8.09
N GLU A 200 19.36 15.68 -8.06
CA GLU A 200 18.41 16.80 -7.90
C GLU A 200 17.74 17.18 -9.23
N GLY A 201 18.16 16.58 -10.35
CA GLY A 201 17.59 16.82 -11.68
C GLY A 201 18.07 18.13 -12.34
N ALA A 202 19.09 18.78 -11.78
CA ALA A 202 19.74 19.93 -12.39
C ALA A 202 20.49 19.55 -13.68
N ALA A 203 21.04 18.32 -13.70
CA ALA A 203 21.56 17.68 -14.89
C ALA A 203 20.74 16.41 -15.19
N THR A 204 20.27 16.25 -16.43
CA THR A 204 19.44 15.10 -16.85
C THR A 204 20.15 14.12 -17.76
N ALA A 205 21.35 14.47 -18.25
CA ALA A 205 22.17 13.67 -19.13
C ALA A 205 23.59 13.52 -18.56
N ALA A 206 24.21 12.39 -18.86
CA ALA A 206 25.60 12.11 -18.50
C ALA A 206 26.29 11.41 -19.69
N PRO A 207 27.62 11.59 -19.87
CA PRO A 207 28.39 10.83 -20.85
C PRO A 207 28.24 9.31 -20.67
N ASP A 208 28.37 8.54 -21.74
CA ASP A 208 28.23 7.08 -21.68
C ASP A 208 29.25 6.42 -20.74
N GLU A 209 30.45 6.98 -20.62
CA GLU A 209 31.47 6.55 -19.66
C GLU A 209 30.99 6.68 -18.20
N VAL A 210 30.25 7.75 -17.91
CA VAL A 210 29.68 8.02 -16.58
C VAL A 210 28.50 7.08 -16.32
N ARG A 211 27.65 6.83 -17.32
CA ARG A 211 26.55 5.86 -17.24
C ARG A 211 27.08 4.44 -16.98
N ALA A 212 28.17 4.06 -17.64
CA ALA A 212 28.86 2.78 -17.41
C ALA A 212 29.39 2.67 -15.98
N GLY A 213 30.08 3.73 -15.51
CA GLY A 213 30.59 3.78 -14.14
C GLY A 213 29.48 3.74 -13.09
N LEU A 214 28.34 4.38 -13.33
CA LEU A 214 27.17 4.30 -12.44
C LEU A 214 26.58 2.88 -12.40
N ALA A 215 26.47 2.22 -13.55
CA ALA A 215 25.99 0.85 -13.61
C ALA A 215 26.88 -0.10 -12.80
N ASP A 216 28.20 0.04 -12.93
CA ASP A 216 29.18 -0.74 -12.17
C ASP A 216 29.12 -0.43 -10.66
N ALA A 217 29.04 0.86 -10.29
CA ALA A 217 28.96 1.29 -8.89
C ALA A 217 27.75 0.71 -8.14
N PHE A 218 26.59 0.62 -8.82
CA PHE A 218 25.37 0.03 -8.27
C PHE A 218 25.24 -1.48 -8.54
N GLN A 219 26.21 -2.09 -9.25
CA GLN A 219 26.17 -3.49 -9.69
C GLN A 219 24.89 -3.84 -10.47
N VAL A 220 24.43 -2.90 -11.29
CA VAL A 220 23.24 -3.05 -12.15
C VAL A 220 23.64 -3.15 -13.62
N PRO A 221 22.78 -3.70 -14.48
CA PRO A 221 23.09 -3.79 -15.91
C PRO A 221 23.26 -2.41 -16.56
N HIS A 222 24.25 -2.29 -17.46
CA HIS A 222 24.59 -1.04 -18.16
C HIS A 222 23.41 -0.37 -18.87
N TRP A 223 22.47 -1.15 -19.40
CA TRP A 223 21.28 -0.61 -20.09
C TRP A 223 20.32 0.15 -19.16
N LEU A 224 20.42 -0.01 -17.84
CA LEU A 224 19.52 0.68 -16.91
C LEU A 224 19.72 2.19 -16.95
N PHE A 225 20.97 2.67 -17.05
CA PHE A 225 21.30 4.10 -17.14
C PHE A 225 21.28 4.65 -18.56
N GLY A 226 20.67 3.93 -19.50
CA GLY A 226 20.45 4.38 -20.88
C GLY A 226 19.52 5.59 -20.99
N ASP A 227 19.56 6.21 -22.17
CA ASP A 227 18.73 7.36 -22.54
C ASP A 227 17.34 6.89 -23.00
N ASP A 228 16.45 6.72 -22.04
CA ASP A 228 15.10 6.22 -22.28
C ASP A 228 14.10 7.37 -22.11
N ALA A 229 13.83 8.12 -23.18
CA ALA A 229 12.71 9.06 -23.22
C ALA A 229 11.37 8.36 -22.93
N GLU A 230 11.28 7.07 -23.27
CA GLU A 230 10.21 6.14 -22.90
C GLU A 230 10.82 4.88 -22.27
N LEU A 231 10.30 4.47 -21.11
CA LEU A 231 10.81 3.29 -20.40
C LEU A 231 10.48 2.01 -21.17
N SER A 232 11.52 1.32 -21.63
CA SER A 232 11.39 -0.02 -22.19
C SER A 232 10.71 -0.98 -21.19
N PRO A 233 9.86 -1.92 -21.65
CA PRO A 233 9.26 -2.94 -20.79
C PRO A 233 10.29 -3.71 -19.94
N MET A 234 11.50 -3.90 -20.48
CA MET A 234 12.62 -4.55 -19.78
C MET A 234 13.11 -3.74 -18.57
N VAL A 235 13.18 -2.41 -18.70
CA VAL A 235 13.58 -1.51 -17.62
C VAL A 235 12.50 -1.46 -16.55
N GLN A 236 11.24 -1.41 -16.96
CA GLN A 236 10.11 -1.45 -16.03
C GLN A 236 10.11 -2.74 -15.20
N GLU A 237 10.24 -3.91 -15.84
CA GLU A 237 10.28 -5.21 -15.15
C GLU A 237 11.43 -5.28 -14.13
N PHE A 238 12.60 -4.75 -14.49
CA PHE A 238 13.75 -4.72 -13.58
C PHE A 238 13.54 -3.81 -12.37
N LEU A 239 13.04 -2.59 -12.59
CA LEU A 239 12.74 -1.64 -11.51
C LEU A 239 11.67 -2.20 -10.57
N GLU A 240 10.65 -2.86 -11.11
CA GLU A 240 9.63 -3.54 -10.30
C GLU A 240 10.22 -4.67 -9.45
N ALA A 241 11.13 -5.47 -10.01
CA ALA A 241 11.84 -6.51 -9.27
C ALA A 241 12.70 -5.93 -8.13
N VAL A 242 13.43 -4.84 -8.37
CA VAL A 242 14.23 -4.16 -7.35
C VAL A 242 13.34 -3.60 -6.23
N ARG A 243 12.26 -2.90 -6.57
CA ARG A 243 11.28 -2.40 -5.58
C ARG A 243 10.67 -3.54 -4.77
N PHE A 244 10.34 -4.65 -5.42
CA PHE A 244 9.79 -5.84 -4.76
C PHE A 244 10.76 -6.41 -3.73
N ILE A 245 12.03 -6.63 -4.11
CA ILE A 245 13.07 -7.13 -3.21
C ILE A 245 13.32 -6.15 -2.04
N GLY A 246 13.36 -4.84 -2.32
CA GLY A 246 13.47 -3.80 -1.29
C GLY A 246 12.31 -3.81 -0.29
N SER A 247 11.08 -4.00 -0.76
CA SER A 247 9.87 -4.05 0.12
C SER A 247 9.89 -5.23 1.10
N ILE A 248 10.44 -6.37 0.69
CA ILE A 248 10.59 -7.55 1.54
C ILE A 248 11.56 -7.25 2.70
N ARG A 249 12.68 -6.58 2.42
CA ARG A 249 13.68 -6.21 3.44
C ARG A 249 13.15 -5.18 4.44
N GLN A 250 12.29 -4.27 4.00
CA GLN A 250 11.64 -3.25 4.85
C GLN A 250 10.49 -3.82 5.72
N GLY A 251 10.34 -5.15 5.82
CA GLY A 251 9.37 -5.80 6.71
C GLY A 251 7.95 -5.88 6.16
N GLN A 252 7.71 -5.54 4.89
CA GLN A 252 6.38 -5.61 4.25
C GLN A 252 6.03 -7.04 3.74
N VAL A 253 6.35 -8.08 4.51
CA VAL A 253 6.35 -9.50 4.09
C VAL A 253 4.94 -10.14 4.07
N LEU A 254 3.94 -9.54 4.72
CA LEU A 254 2.60 -10.15 4.87
C LEU A 254 1.73 -10.16 3.60
N GLY A 255 2.20 -9.59 2.48
CA GLY A 255 1.49 -9.59 1.20
C GLY A 255 1.74 -10.82 0.30
N LEU A 256 2.61 -11.76 0.69
CA LEU A 256 3.12 -12.80 -0.21
C LEU A 256 2.14 -13.96 -0.47
N ALA A 257 1.25 -14.31 0.45
CA ALA A 257 0.32 -15.44 0.26
C ALA A 257 -0.88 -15.12 -0.66
N ALA A 258 -1.20 -13.83 -0.85
CA ALA A 258 -2.34 -13.40 -1.65
C ALA A 258 -1.99 -13.00 -3.10
N ARG A 259 -0.69 -13.00 -3.46
CA ARG A 259 -0.15 -12.48 -4.74
C ARG A 259 0.51 -13.56 -5.62
N GLY A 260 0.13 -14.82 -5.48
CA GLY A 260 0.71 -15.90 -6.27
C GLY A 260 0.18 -15.95 -7.71
N SER A 261 0.65 -15.07 -8.61
CA SER A 261 0.90 -15.43 -10.03
C SER A 261 1.30 -14.28 -10.96
N GLU A 262 1.11 -12.99 -10.60
CA GLU A 262 1.20 -11.90 -11.60
C GLU A 262 2.34 -10.88 -11.43
N ILE A 263 3.10 -10.88 -10.33
CA ILE A 263 4.11 -9.83 -10.06
C ILE A 263 5.52 -10.21 -10.53
N LEU A 264 5.79 -11.50 -10.63
CA LEU A 264 6.99 -12.05 -11.26
C LEU A 264 6.49 -13.08 -12.26
N SER A 265 6.97 -13.04 -13.51
CA SER A 265 6.61 -14.09 -14.46
C SER A 265 6.96 -15.45 -13.84
N MET A 266 6.17 -16.50 -14.15
CA MET A 266 6.48 -17.86 -13.64
C MET A 266 7.93 -18.26 -13.93
N LYS A 267 8.51 -17.73 -15.01
CA LYS A 267 9.92 -17.89 -15.36
C LYS A 267 10.85 -17.16 -14.40
N ALA A 268 10.59 -15.89 -14.10
CA ALA A 268 11.38 -15.11 -13.13
C ALA A 268 11.33 -15.75 -11.73
N MET A 269 10.16 -16.24 -11.31
CA MET A 269 10.04 -16.93 -10.01
C MET A 269 10.76 -18.29 -10.01
N ALA A 270 10.73 -19.03 -11.12
CA ALA A 270 11.49 -20.26 -11.27
C ALA A 270 13.00 -20.01 -11.28
N ASP A 271 13.46 -18.94 -11.92
CA ASP A 271 14.88 -18.55 -11.94
C ASP A 271 15.37 -18.06 -10.58
N ILE A 272 14.55 -17.29 -9.85
CA ILE A 272 14.84 -16.91 -8.46
C ILE A 272 14.91 -18.14 -7.56
N ASN A 273 13.92 -19.04 -7.63
CA ASN A 273 13.93 -20.27 -6.83
C ASN A 273 15.12 -21.19 -7.19
N ARG A 274 15.52 -21.23 -8.46
CA ARG A 274 16.71 -21.95 -8.93
C ARG A 274 17.98 -21.33 -8.36
N LEU A 275 18.14 -20.01 -8.45
CA LEU A 275 19.30 -19.28 -7.91
C LEU A 275 19.38 -19.38 -6.38
N VAL A 276 18.25 -19.27 -5.68
CA VAL A 276 18.18 -19.47 -4.22
C VAL A 276 18.53 -20.93 -3.86
N GLY A 277 18.09 -21.90 -4.66
CA GLY A 277 18.48 -23.30 -4.51
C GLY A 277 19.98 -23.55 -4.72
N GLU A 278 20.55 -22.98 -5.78
CA GLU A 278 21.98 -23.05 -6.10
C GLU A 278 22.84 -22.37 -5.00
N LEU A 279 22.40 -21.22 -4.48
CA LEU A 279 23.05 -20.53 -3.37
C LEU A 279 22.94 -21.31 -2.06
N ARG A 280 21.78 -21.90 -1.75
CA ARG A 280 21.61 -22.74 -0.56
C ARG A 280 22.50 -23.97 -0.62
N HIS A 281 22.63 -24.58 -1.80
CA HIS A 281 23.51 -25.73 -2.03
C HIS A 281 24.99 -25.36 -1.89
N LYS A 282 25.42 -24.22 -2.45
CA LYS A 282 26.80 -23.72 -2.33
C LYS A 282 27.15 -23.29 -0.89
N LEU A 283 26.20 -22.74 -0.15
CA LEU A 283 26.40 -22.38 1.27
C LEU A 283 26.43 -23.61 2.19
N SER A 284 25.73 -24.70 1.83
CA SER A 284 25.82 -25.98 2.56
C SER A 284 27.07 -26.82 2.22
N GLU A 285 27.77 -26.49 1.13
CA GLU A 285 29.00 -27.18 0.71
C GLU A 285 30.28 -26.52 1.21
N VAL A 286 30.22 -25.41 1.95
CA VAL A 286 31.38 -24.90 2.67
C VAL A 286 31.61 -25.83 3.87
N PRO A 287 32.65 -26.70 3.85
CA PRO A 287 32.93 -27.50 5.02
C PRO A 287 33.41 -26.53 6.11
N ASN A 288 32.86 -26.69 7.32
CA ASN A 288 33.44 -26.11 8.52
C ASN A 288 34.93 -26.49 8.55
N LYS A 289 35.79 -25.54 8.20
CA LYS A 289 37.21 -25.65 8.48
C LYS A 289 37.44 -24.95 9.81
N GLU A 290 37.65 -25.78 10.82
CA GLU A 290 38.43 -25.46 12.02
C GLU A 290 39.80 -24.83 11.65
#